data_AF-A0A432IWK9-F1
#
_entry.id   AF-A0A432IWK9-F1
#
_cell.length_a   1.000
_cell.length_b   1.000
_cell.length_c   1.000
_cell.angle_alpha   90.00
_cell.angle_beta   90.00
_cell.angle_gamma   90.00
#
_symmetry.space_group_name_H-M   'P 1'
#
loop_
_entity.id
_entity.type
_entity.pdbx_description
1 polymer ?
#
loop_
_entity_poly.entity_id
_entity_poly.type
_entity_poly.pdbx_seq_one_letter_code
_entity_poly.pdbx_strand_id
1 'polypeptide(L)' 'MKNNIVYSPDYLVNSGGVIAIASEINETENLLEKQLEKIGDRLKLVLTESKKNNESTDSVAKRIAWERINSSEVNEI' A
#
# COMPACT_ATOMS: atom_id res chain seq x y z
N MET A 1 3.42 -7.72 18.17
CA MET A 1 4.73 -8.00 17.55
C MET A 1 5.54 -8.94 18.43
N LYS A 2 5.68 -10.21 18.05
CA LYS A 2 6.24 -11.26 18.93
C LYS A 2 7.76 -11.13 19.15
N ASN A 3 8.48 -10.53 18.20
CA ASN A 3 9.95 -10.50 18.19
C ASN A 3 10.53 -9.06 18.26
N ASN A 4 9.71 -8.04 18.52
CA ASN A 4 10.10 -6.62 18.46
C ASN A 4 10.73 -6.18 17.12
N ILE A 5 10.42 -6.89 16.04
CA ILE A 5 10.85 -6.54 14.68
C ILE A 5 9.73 -5.75 14.02
N VAL A 6 10.06 -4.57 13.50
CA VAL A 6 9.18 -3.79 12.63
C VAL A 6 9.40 -4.28 11.20
N TYR A 7 8.43 -5.01 10.66
CA TYR A 7 8.47 -5.54 9.31
C TYR A 7 7.59 -4.71 8.38
N SER A 8 8.18 -4.26 7.27
CA SER A 8 7.45 -3.66 6.17
C SER A 8 7.11 -4.72 5.13
N PRO A 9 5.85 -4.89 4.72
CA PRO A 9 5.48 -5.82 3.63
C PRO A 9 6.24 -5.46 2.35
N ASP A 10 6.88 -6.45 1.75
CA ASP A 10 7.79 -6.29 0.60
C ASP A 10 7.09 -5.74 -0.64
N TYR A 11 5.94 -6.32 -1.01
CA TYR A 11 5.14 -5.89 -2.15
C TYR A 11 4.60 -4.46 -2.00
N LEU A 12 4.52 -3.95 -0.77
CA LEU A 12 4.13 -2.56 -0.52
C LEU A 12 5.30 -1.60 -0.77
N VAL A 13 6.46 -1.84 -0.17
CA VAL A 13 7.61 -0.92 -0.30
C VAL A 13 8.32 -1.00 -1.64
N ASN A 14 8.33 -2.18 -2.26
CA ASN A 14 8.93 -2.38 -3.58
C ASN A 14 7.96 -2.04 -4.72
N SER A 15 6.80 -1.43 -4.44
CA SER A 15 5.77 -1.10 -5.43
C SER A 15 6.17 0.01 -6.43
N GLY A 16 7.31 0.68 -6.21
CA GLY A 16 7.77 1.80 -7.03
C GLY A 16 7.91 1.47 -8.53
N GLY A 17 8.41 0.28 -8.88
CA GLY A 17 8.53 -0.13 -10.29
C GLY A 17 7.17 -0.28 -10.98
N VAL A 18 6.18 -0.85 -10.29
CA VAL A 18 4.81 -0.98 -10.81
C VAL A 18 4.15 0.39 -10.95
N ILE A 19 4.39 1.29 -9.99
CA ILE A 19 3.90 2.68 -10.07
C ILE A 19 4.51 3.40 -11.28
N ALA A 20 5.81 3.25 -11.53
CA ALA A 20 6.48 3.88 -12.66
C ALA A 20 5.92 3.41 -14.01
N ILE A 21 5.76 2.09 -14.18
CA ILE A 21 5.17 1.51 -15.39
C ILE A 21 3.71 1.99 -15.58
N ALA A 22 2.92 2.03 -14.50
CA ALA A 22 1.57 2.55 -14.58
C ALA A 22 1.54 4.05 -14.93
N SER A 23 2.49 4.84 -14.44
CA SER A 23 2.62 6.25 -14.80
C SER A 23 2.92 6.43 -16.29
N GLU A 24 3.79 5.59 -16.86
CA GLU A 24 4.12 5.59 -18.30
C GLU A 24 2.89 5.23 -19.16
N ILE A 25 2.19 4.14 -18.83
CA ILE A 25 0.99 3.71 -19.57
C ILE A 25 -0.10 4.79 -19.57
N ASN A 26 -0.18 5.59 -18.50
CA ASN A 26 -1.20 6.62 -18.33
C ASN A 26 -0.72 8.04 -18.68
N GLU A 27 0.49 8.22 -19.21
CA GLU A 27 1.08 9.54 -19.53
C GLU A 27 1.06 10.52 -18.33
N THR A 28 1.38 10.00 -17.14
CA THR A 28 1.37 10.75 -15.85
C THR A 28 2.72 10.74 -15.13
N GLU A 29 3.82 10.59 -15.86
CA GLU A 29 5.19 10.54 -15.34
C GLU A 29 5.58 11.83 -14.62
N ASN A 30 4.99 12.97 -15.01
CA ASN A 30 5.14 14.24 -14.30
C ASN A 30 4.62 14.19 -12.85
N LEU A 31 3.79 13.20 -12.50
CA LEU A 31 3.27 12.96 -11.15
C LEU A 31 3.99 11.81 -10.42
N LEU A 32 4.99 11.18 -11.03
CA LEU A 32 5.63 9.95 -10.53
C LEU A 32 6.13 10.12 -9.09
N GLU A 33 6.94 11.16 -8.82
CA GLU A 33 7.47 11.45 -7.48
C GLU A 33 6.35 11.53 -6.43
N LYS A 34 5.28 12.26 -6.74
CA LYS A 34 4.10 12.38 -5.86
C LYS A 34 3.38 11.05 -5.63
N GLN A 35 3.41 10.12 -6.60
CA GLN A 35 2.85 8.78 -6.40
C GLN A 35 3.78 7.88 -5.59
N LEU A 36 5.10 8.01 -5.75
CA LEU A 36 6.11 7.28 -4.97
C LEU A 36 6.08 7.68 -3.49
N GLU A 37 5.90 8.96 -3.18
CA GLU A 37 5.74 9.46 -1.80
C GLU A 37 4.62 8.72 -1.03
N LYS A 38 3.53 8.34 -1.72
CA LYS A 38 2.40 7.61 -1.11
C LYS A 38 2.79 6.21 -0.62
N ILE A 39 3.92 5.64 -1.03
CA ILE A 39 4.41 4.37 -0.47
C ILE A 39 4.64 4.52 1.04
N GLY A 40 5.27 5.62 1.46
CA GLY A 40 5.51 5.93 2.87
C GLY A 40 4.20 6.09 3.65
N ASP A 41 3.24 6.81 3.11
CA ASP A 41 1.93 7.01 3.73
C ASP A 41 1.17 5.69 3.90
N ARG A 42 1.20 4.82 2.88
CA ARG A 42 0.56 3.50 2.93
C ARG A 42 1.24 2.58 3.95
N LEU A 43 2.58 2.61 4.03
CA LEU A 43 3.32 1.85 5.04
C LEU A 43 2.97 2.34 6.45
N LYS A 44 2.91 3.65 6.66
CA LYS A 44 2.51 4.24 7.94
C LYS A 44 1.12 3.75 8.37
N LEU A 45 0.15 3.76 7.45
CA LEU A 45 -1.19 3.23 7.70
C LEU A 45 -1.15 1.75 8.14
N VAL A 46 -0.43 0.90 7.40
CA VAL A 46 -0.27 -0.53 7.71
C VAL A 46 0.34 -0.74 9.09
N LEU A 47 1.40 0.00 9.43
CA LEU A 47 2.06 -0.09 10.73
C LEU A 47 1.16 0.36 11.87
N THR A 48 0.40 1.45 11.67
CA THR A 48 -0.57 1.95 12.67
C THR A 48 -1.68 0.94 12.92
N GLU A 49 -2.29 0.39 11.87
CA GLU A 49 -3.37 -0.60 11.99
C GLU A 49 -2.87 -1.93 12.56
N SER A 50 -1.70 -2.41 12.15
CA SER A 50 -1.05 -3.60 12.73
C SER A 50 -0.85 -3.45 14.23
N LYS A 51 -0.34 -2.29 14.67
CA LYS A 51 -0.14 -2.01 16.10
C LYS A 51 -1.48 -1.94 16.85
N LYS A 52 -2.48 -1.29 16.28
CA LYS A 52 -3.81 -1.10 16.89
C LYS A 52 -4.57 -2.42 17.06
N ASN A 53 -4.53 -3.29 16.05
CA ASN A 53 -5.33 -4.52 16.02
C ASN A 53 -4.53 -5.76 16.46
N ASN A 54 -3.23 -5.61 16.77
CA ASN A 54 -2.30 -6.69 17.08
C ASN A 54 -2.23 -7.76 15.97
N GLU A 55 -2.27 -7.31 14.72
CA GLU A 55 -2.20 -8.14 13.51
C GLU A 55 -0.81 -8.06 12.86
N SER A 56 -0.46 -9.03 12.01
CA SER A 56 0.76 -8.92 11.19
C SER A 56 0.63 -7.80 10.16
N THR A 57 1.75 -7.14 9.82
CA THR A 57 1.72 -6.09 8.79
C THR A 57 1.34 -6.63 7.41
N ASP A 58 1.69 -7.88 7.11
CA ASP A 58 1.26 -8.60 5.90
C ASP A 58 -0.26 -8.76 5.82
N SER A 59 -0.87 -9.33 6.87
CA SER A 59 -2.33 -9.51 6.91
C SER A 59 -3.08 -8.19 6.82
N VAL A 60 -2.58 -7.14 7.47
CA VAL A 60 -3.17 -5.79 7.41
C VAL A 60 -3.05 -5.20 6.01
N ALA A 61 -1.87 -5.27 5.39
CA ALA A 61 -1.68 -4.75 4.04
C ALA A 61 -2.56 -5.49 3.02
N LYS A 62 -2.70 -6.81 3.16
CA LYS A 62 -3.63 -7.62 2.35
C LYS A 62 -5.08 -7.21 2.54
N ARG A 63 -5.52 -7.01 3.79
CA ARG A 63 -6.89 -6.56 4.10
C ARG A 63 -7.18 -5.17 3.50
N ILE A 64 -6.28 -4.20 3.68
CA ILE A 64 -6.43 -2.85 3.11
C ILE A 64 -6.50 -2.90 1.57
N ALA A 65 -5.72 -3.78 0.93
CA ALA A 65 -5.79 -3.98 -0.51
C ALA A 65 -7.16 -4.51 -0.95
N TRP A 66 -7.69 -5.52 -0.27
CA TRP A 66 -9.03 -6.05 -0.54
C TRP A 66 -10.15 -5.03 -0.30
N GLU A 67 -10.08 -4.28 0.81
CA GLU A 67 -11.04 -3.20 1.10
C GLU A 67 -11.09 -2.18 -0.04
N ARG A 68 -9.92 -1.80 -0.59
CA ARG A 68 -9.84 -0.89 -1.75
C ARG A 68 -10.46 -1.49 -3.01
N ILE A 69 -10.11 -2.74 -3.36
CA ILE A 69 -10.65 -3.42 -4.54
C ILE A 69 -12.18 -3.49 -4.46
N ASN A 70 -12.70 -3.97 -3.34
CA ASN A 70 -14.14 -4.13 -3.14
C ASN A 70 -14.86 -2.76 -3.10
N SER A 71 -14.22 -1.71 -2.60
CA SER A 71 -14.80 -0.36 -2.64
C SER A 71 -14.86 0.25 -4.05
N SER A 72 -13.95 -0.17 -4.93
CA SER A 72 -13.93 0.28 -6.33
C SER A 72 -15.02 -0.40 -7.16
N GLU A 73 -15.31 -1.68 -6.91
CA GLU A 73 -16.39 -2.42 -7.59
C GLU A 73 -17.80 -1.88 -7.28
N VAL A 74 -18.02 -1.31 -6.09
CA VAL A 74 -19.33 -0.75 -5.69
C VAL A 74 -19.68 0.55 -6.44
N ASN A 75 -18.70 1.25 -7.03
CA ASN A 75 -18.92 2.50 -7.74
C ASN A 75 -19.19 2.34 -9.24
N GLU A 76 -19.21 1.12 -9.76
CA GLU A 76 -19.50 0.80 -11.18
C GLU A 76 -20.93 0.29 -11.42
N ILE A 77 -21.81 0.37 -10.39
CA ILE A 77 -23.23 -0.04 -10.43
C ILE A 77 -24.14 1.17 -10.24
#